data_AF-A0A7C9TVS5-F1
#
_entry.id   AF-A0A7C9TVS5-F1
#
_cell.length_a   1.000
_cell.length_b   1.000
_cell.length_c   1.000
_cell.angle_alpha   90.00
_cell.angle_beta   90.00
_cell.angle_gamma   90.00
#
_symmetry.space_group_name_H-M   'P 1'
#
loop_
_entity.id
_entity.type
_entity.pdbx_description
1 polymer ?
#
loop_
_entity_poly.entity_id
_entity_poly.type
_entity_poly.pdbx_seq_one_letter_code
_entity_poly.pdbx_strand_id
1 'polypeptide(L)'
;MTLTKDIAKPSDNRVTDVTNFTTTLKWIMELLELEEEDDYGILKPTEYAFQTAMQLVVEAYEFLGNRFPRSSNSSTDEAGGIILTWKNYDKTGKVMLFCPASSEEAAFIYHKTPQQSAAAVDKEVSSSKLAYWLEGLVSKA
;
A
#
# COMPACT_ATOMS: atom_id res chain seq x y z
N MET A 1 31.74 9.77 -43.12
CA MET A 1 31.00 8.76 -42.35
C MET A 1 31.35 8.95 -40.89
N THR A 2 30.46 9.57 -40.11
CA THR A 2 30.70 9.80 -38.68
C THR A 2 29.79 8.85 -37.91
N LEU A 3 30.40 7.88 -37.24
CA LEU A 3 29.72 6.91 -36.37
C LEU A 3 29.33 7.63 -35.07
N THR A 4 28.04 7.91 -34.87
CA THR A 4 27.51 8.29 -33.55
C THR A 4 27.37 7.01 -32.72
N LYS A 5 28.23 6.86 -31.71
CA LYS A 5 28.04 5.88 -30.64
C LYS A 5 26.85 6.31 -29.80
N ASP A 6 25.76 5.57 -29.88
CA ASP A 6 24.68 5.64 -28.89
C ASP A 6 25.22 5.14 -27.54
N ILE A 7 25.50 6.08 -26.64
CA ILE A 7 25.80 5.77 -25.25
C ILE A 7 24.46 5.51 -24.57
N ALA A 8 24.13 4.23 -24.39
CA ALA A 8 23.00 3.82 -23.56
C ALA A 8 23.13 4.46 -22.16
N LYS A 9 22.17 5.32 -21.83
CA LYS A 9 22.04 5.94 -20.51
C LYS A 9 21.71 4.81 -19.51
N PRO A 10 22.45 4.65 -18.40
CA PRO A 10 22.07 3.68 -17.39
C PRO A 10 20.69 4.05 -16.85
N SER A 11 19.72 3.13 -16.96
CA SER A 11 18.38 3.31 -16.41
C SER A 11 18.50 3.39 -14.89
N ASP A 12 18.33 4.59 -14.35
CA ASP A 12 18.41 4.86 -12.93
C ASP A 12 17.14 4.36 -12.22
N ASN A 13 17.06 3.04 -12.04
CA ASN A 13 15.99 2.36 -11.30
C ASN A 13 16.05 2.64 -9.78
N ARG A 14 17.06 3.36 -9.27
CA ARG A 14 17.23 3.57 -7.83
C ARG A 14 16.41 4.74 -7.30
N VAL A 15 16.08 5.71 -8.15
CA VAL A 15 15.31 6.90 -7.76
C VAL A 15 13.82 6.57 -7.59
N THR A 16 13.29 5.59 -8.32
CA THR A 16 11.87 5.22 -8.27
C THR A 16 11.46 4.49 -6.98
N ASP A 17 12.40 3.83 -6.32
CA ASP A 17 12.07 2.84 -5.30
C ASP A 17 11.79 3.47 -3.92
N VAL A 18 12.59 4.46 -3.50
CA VAL A 18 12.28 5.27 -2.31
C VAL A 18 10.99 6.08 -2.54
N THR A 19 10.72 6.48 -3.79
CA THR A 19 9.54 7.30 -4.10
C THR A 19 8.22 6.55 -3.91
N ASN A 20 8.20 5.22 -4.03
CA ASN A 20 6.98 4.43 -3.89
C ASN A 20 6.47 4.41 -2.44
N PHE A 21 7.38 4.19 -1.50
CA PHE A 21 7.09 4.26 -0.07
C PHE A 21 6.69 5.67 0.34
N THR A 22 7.48 6.69 -0.02
CA THR A 22 7.17 8.09 0.34
C THR A 22 5.85 8.55 -0.27
N THR A 23 5.51 8.10 -1.48
CA THR A 23 4.20 8.39 -2.09
C THR A 23 3.06 7.75 -1.29
N THR A 24 3.23 6.49 -0.88
CA THR A 24 2.23 5.80 -0.05
C THR A 24 2.01 6.53 1.28
N LEU A 25 3.09 6.96 1.95
CA LEU A 25 2.98 7.77 3.17
C LEU A 25 2.32 9.12 2.92
N LYS A 26 2.66 9.80 1.83
CA LYS A 26 2.06 11.09 1.47
C LYS A 26 0.55 10.95 1.35
N TRP A 27 0.06 9.91 0.67
CA TRP A 27 -1.36 9.68 0.52
C TRP A 27 -2.07 9.37 1.85
N ILE A 28 -1.43 8.66 2.77
CA ILE A 28 -1.96 8.46 4.13
C ILE A 28 -2.04 9.81 4.87
N MET A 29 -1.04 10.68 4.73
CA MET A 29 -1.04 12.02 5.33
C MET A 29 -2.11 12.94 4.73
N GLU A 30 -2.33 12.87 3.42
CA GLU A 30 -3.38 13.64 2.73
C GLU A 30 -4.78 13.34 3.27
N LEU A 31 -5.04 12.12 3.78
CA LEU A 31 -6.32 11.80 4.44
C LEU A 31 -6.59 12.66 5.69
N LEU A 32 -5.54 13.14 6.38
CA LEU A 32 -5.69 14.01 7.55
C LEU A 32 -6.09 15.45 7.20
N GLU A 33 -5.93 15.83 5.94
CA GLU A 33 -6.27 17.15 5.41
C GLU A 33 -7.73 17.25 4.94
N LEU A 34 -8.45 16.12 4.91
CA LEU A 34 -9.88 16.07 4.59
C LEU A 34 -10.72 16.72 5.70
N GLU A 35 -11.93 17.14 5.34
CA GLU A 35 -12.97 17.52 6.30
C GLU A 35 -13.29 16.34 7.22
N GLU A 36 -13.88 16.59 8.39
CA GLU A 36 -14.14 15.53 9.37
C GLU A 36 -15.17 14.52 8.84
N GLU A 37 -16.29 15.01 8.33
CA GLU A 37 -17.40 14.21 7.80
C GLU A 37 -18.11 14.93 6.66
N ASP A 38 -18.79 14.18 5.80
CA ASP A 38 -19.75 14.67 4.82
C ASP A 38 -21.10 13.93 4.95
N ASP A 39 -22.02 14.16 4.01
CA ASP A 39 -23.35 13.51 3.98
C ASP A 39 -23.29 11.97 3.91
N TYR A 40 -22.13 11.37 3.62
CA TYR A 40 -21.90 9.94 3.50
C TYR A 40 -21.07 9.34 4.64
N GLY A 41 -20.62 10.15 5.61
CA GLY A 41 -19.94 9.68 6.82
C GLY A 41 -18.58 10.32 7.04
N ILE A 42 -17.73 9.64 7.82
CA ILE A 42 -16.42 10.17 8.23
C ILE A 42 -15.45 10.14 7.04
N LEU A 43 -14.87 11.29 6.71
CA LEU A 43 -13.87 11.42 5.64
C LEU A 43 -12.45 11.38 6.18
N LYS A 44 -12.22 11.99 7.35
CA LYS A 44 -10.92 12.01 8.00
C LYS A 44 -10.72 10.76 8.86
N PRO A 45 -9.59 10.05 8.75
CA PRO A 45 -9.39 8.85 9.52
C PRO A 45 -9.28 9.16 11.01
N THR A 46 -9.73 8.22 11.83
CA THR A 46 -9.49 8.24 13.27
C THR A 46 -7.98 8.17 13.57
N GLU A 47 -7.59 8.67 14.75
CA GLU A 47 -6.20 8.56 15.21
C GLU A 47 -5.74 7.10 15.29
N TYR A 48 -6.60 6.20 15.76
CA TYR A 48 -6.30 4.77 15.87
C TYR A 48 -6.02 4.15 14.49
N ALA A 49 -6.87 4.41 13.49
CA ALA A 49 -6.68 3.92 12.13
C ALA A 49 -5.38 4.46 11.52
N PHE A 50 -5.10 5.75 11.71
CA PHE A 50 -3.89 6.41 11.22
C PHE A 50 -2.62 5.80 11.83
N GLN A 51 -2.56 5.68 13.16
CA GLN A 51 -1.41 5.10 13.86
C GLN A 51 -1.17 3.65 13.43
N THR A 52 -2.24 2.85 13.33
CA THR A 52 -2.18 1.45 12.88
C THR A 52 -1.65 1.34 11.46
N ALA A 53 -2.18 2.16 10.53
CA ALA A 53 -1.74 2.16 9.14
C ALA A 53 -0.27 2.58 9.00
N MET A 54 0.13 3.67 9.70
CA MET A 54 1.51 4.16 9.69
C MET A 54 2.48 3.11 10.23
N GLN A 55 2.15 2.49 11.36
CA GLN A 55 2.99 1.44 11.95
C GLN A 55 3.19 0.28 10.97
N LEU A 56 2.10 -0.31 10.47
CA LEU A 56 2.17 -1.46 9.57
C LEU A 56 2.93 -1.16 8.27
N VAL A 57 2.74 0.03 7.70
CA VAL A 57 3.38 0.43 6.43
C VAL A 57 4.86 0.73 6.62
N VAL A 58 5.24 1.45 7.68
CA VAL A 58 6.65 1.76 7.98
C VAL A 58 7.41 0.47 8.28
N GLU A 59 6.88 -0.38 9.16
CA GLU A 59 7.52 -1.66 9.48
C GLU A 59 7.57 -2.60 8.26
N ALA A 60 6.52 -2.65 7.43
CA ALA A 60 6.56 -3.42 6.18
C ALA A 60 7.64 -2.92 5.20
N TYR A 61 7.89 -1.61 5.17
CA TYR A 61 9.00 -1.02 4.42
C TYR A 61 10.36 -1.44 4.98
N GLU A 62 10.52 -1.62 6.28
CA GLU A 62 11.78 -2.16 6.85
C GLU A 62 12.10 -3.56 6.33
N PHE A 63 11.09 -4.39 6.07
CA PHE A 63 11.28 -5.72 5.47
C PHE A 63 11.58 -5.68 3.96
N LEU A 64 10.92 -4.79 3.21
CA LEU A 64 10.99 -4.77 1.74
C LEU A 64 12.07 -3.82 1.19
N GLY A 65 12.40 -2.77 1.93
CA GLY A 65 13.19 -1.63 1.50
C GLY A 65 12.68 -1.08 0.17
N ASN A 66 13.62 -0.89 -0.75
CA ASN A 66 13.35 -0.38 -2.11
C ASN A 66 12.36 -1.22 -2.93
N ARG A 67 12.06 -2.45 -2.54
CA ARG A 67 11.08 -3.30 -3.23
C ARG A 67 9.64 -3.01 -2.81
N PHE A 68 9.43 -2.07 -1.89
CA PHE A 68 8.10 -1.69 -1.44
C PHE A 68 7.26 -1.14 -2.60
N PRO A 69 6.12 -1.77 -2.93
CA PRO A 69 5.28 -1.28 -4.01
C PRO A 69 4.54 -0.01 -3.61
N ARG A 70 4.40 0.90 -4.57
CA ARG A 70 3.50 2.05 -4.41
C ARG A 70 2.07 1.55 -4.22
N SER A 71 1.34 2.06 -3.24
CA SER A 71 -0.10 1.84 -3.19
C SER A 71 -0.77 2.38 -4.45
N SER A 72 -1.91 1.82 -4.80
CA SER A 72 -2.76 2.27 -5.90
C SER A 72 -3.87 3.21 -5.42
N ASN A 73 -4.26 3.10 -4.15
CA ASN A 73 -5.24 3.98 -3.52
C ASN A 73 -5.11 3.97 -1.99
N SER A 74 -5.50 5.08 -1.36
CA SER A 74 -5.79 5.20 0.08
C SER A 74 -7.12 5.92 0.25
N SER A 75 -7.98 5.41 1.13
CA SER A 75 -9.28 6.01 1.42
C SER A 75 -9.68 5.77 2.86
N THR A 76 -10.67 6.53 3.33
CA THR A 76 -11.34 6.33 4.61
C THR A 76 -12.66 5.58 4.38
N ASP A 77 -13.06 4.70 5.30
CA ASP A 77 -14.41 4.13 5.32
C ASP A 77 -15.41 5.06 6.07
N GLU A 78 -16.69 4.69 6.11
CA GLU A 78 -17.74 5.51 6.75
C GLU A 78 -17.54 5.75 8.25
N ALA A 79 -16.69 4.95 8.91
CA ALA A 79 -16.40 5.01 10.34
C ALA A 79 -15.05 5.68 10.67
N GLY A 80 -14.26 6.09 9.68
CA GLY A 80 -12.93 6.65 9.90
C GLY A 80 -11.79 5.63 9.93
N GLY A 81 -12.02 4.40 9.45
CA GLY A 81 -10.99 3.39 9.19
C GLY A 81 -10.22 3.68 7.89
N ILE A 82 -8.97 3.23 7.79
CA ILE A 82 -8.13 3.42 6.60
C ILE A 82 -8.10 2.15 5.75
N ILE A 83 -8.32 2.33 4.45
CA ILE A 83 -8.16 1.29 3.43
C ILE A 83 -6.98 1.66 2.53
N LEU A 84 -5.95 0.83 2.50
CA LEU A 84 -4.87 0.91 1.53
C LEU A 84 -4.98 -0.24 0.53
N THR A 85 -4.84 0.07 -0.76
CA THR A 85 -4.94 -0.95 -1.81
C THR A 85 -3.73 -0.89 -2.74
N TRP A 86 -3.13 -2.04 -3.02
CA TRP A 86 -2.12 -2.26 -4.06
C TRP A 86 -2.70 -3.16 -5.14
N LYS A 87 -2.61 -2.74 -6.40
CA LYS A 87 -3.05 -3.53 -7.57
C LYS A 87 -1.88 -3.80 -8.49
N ASN A 88 -1.81 -5.03 -8.99
CA ASN A 88 -0.99 -5.37 -10.14
C ASN A 88 -1.90 -5.36 -11.38
N TYR A 89 -1.90 -4.25 -12.12
CA TYR A 89 -2.78 -4.02 -13.27
C TYR A 89 -2.58 -5.05 -14.38
N ASP A 90 -1.37 -5.61 -14.51
CA ASP A 90 -1.04 -6.57 -15.56
C ASP A 90 -1.47 -8.01 -15.23
N LYS A 91 -1.65 -8.33 -13.94
CA LYS A 91 -1.78 -9.73 -13.47
C LYS A 91 -2.99 -10.01 -12.58
N THR A 92 -3.94 -9.09 -12.50
CA THR A 92 -5.17 -9.17 -11.67
C THR A 92 -4.94 -9.31 -10.16
N GLY A 93 -3.68 -9.16 -9.71
CA GLY A 93 -3.31 -9.25 -8.31
C GLY A 93 -3.78 -8.04 -7.52
N LYS A 94 -4.19 -8.25 -6.27
CA LYS A 94 -4.60 -7.20 -5.35
C LYS A 94 -4.20 -7.54 -3.92
N VAL A 95 -3.64 -6.58 -3.21
CA VAL A 95 -3.50 -6.60 -1.75
C VAL A 95 -4.25 -5.39 -1.21
N MET A 96 -5.03 -5.56 -0.16
CA MET A 96 -5.72 -4.50 0.54
C MET A 96 -5.49 -4.67 2.02
N LEU A 97 -4.97 -3.61 2.66
CA LEU A 97 -4.90 -3.50 4.11
C LEU A 97 -6.09 -2.66 4.58
N PHE A 98 -6.82 -3.19 5.55
CA PHE A 98 -7.82 -2.44 6.30
C PHE A 98 -7.34 -2.22 7.73
N CYS A 99 -7.32 -0.96 8.16
CA CYS A 99 -7.03 -0.53 9.53
C CYS A 99 -8.32 0.07 10.11
N PRO A 100 -8.94 -0.55 11.12
CA PRO A 100 -10.25 -0.14 11.60
C PRO A 100 -10.20 1.19 12.34
N ALA A 101 -11.37 1.80 12.54
CA ALA A 101 -11.52 3.07 13.26
C ALA A 101 -11.21 2.99 14.77
N SER A 102 -11.28 1.79 15.36
CA SER A 102 -11.04 1.58 16.79
C SER A 102 -10.42 0.21 17.07
N SER A 103 -9.96 0.01 18.31
CA SER A 103 -9.42 -1.27 18.78
C SER A 103 -10.47 -2.36 19.01
N GLU A 104 -11.75 -2.05 18.87
CA GLU A 104 -12.84 -3.02 19.01
C GLU A 104 -12.97 -3.92 17.78
N GLU A 105 -12.43 -3.47 16.65
CA GLU A 105 -12.36 -4.22 15.40
C GLU A 105 -10.92 -4.63 15.08
N ALA A 106 -10.78 -5.73 14.34
CA ALA A 106 -9.47 -6.23 13.93
C ALA A 106 -9.11 -5.73 12.53
N ALA A 107 -7.87 -5.27 12.37
CA ALA A 107 -7.29 -5.07 11.05
C ALA A 107 -7.31 -6.39 10.27
N PHE A 108 -7.38 -6.29 8.94
CA PHE A 108 -7.26 -7.45 8.07
C PHE A 108 -6.50 -7.12 6.78
N ILE A 109 -5.92 -8.15 6.19
CA ILE A 109 -5.31 -8.08 4.85
C ILE A 109 -6.14 -8.96 3.92
N TYR A 110 -6.83 -8.33 2.97
CA TYR A 110 -7.37 -9.03 1.81
C TYR A 110 -6.27 -9.19 0.78
N HIS A 111 -6.09 -10.39 0.23
CA HIS A 111 -5.11 -10.63 -0.80
C HIS A 111 -5.62 -11.58 -1.89
N LYS A 112 -5.17 -11.31 -3.10
CA LYS A 112 -5.28 -12.17 -4.27
C LYS A 112 -4.00 -11.99 -5.07
N THR A 113 -3.08 -12.94 -5.03
CA THR A 113 -1.91 -12.92 -5.90
C THR A 113 -2.28 -13.43 -7.30
N PRO A 114 -1.47 -13.12 -8.33
CA PRO A 114 -1.70 -13.65 -9.68
C PRO A 114 -1.81 -15.18 -9.77
N GLN A 115 -1.17 -15.90 -8.85
CA GLN A 115 -1.15 -17.35 -8.79
C GLN A 115 -2.36 -17.94 -8.05
N GLN A 116 -3.11 -17.12 -7.31
CA GLN A 116 -4.26 -17.57 -6.53
C GLN A 116 -5.54 -17.62 -7.38
N SER A 117 -6.23 -18.75 -7.33
CA SER A 117 -7.53 -18.94 -8.02
C SER A 117 -8.67 -18.15 -7.35
N ALA A 118 -8.57 -17.94 -6.03
CA ALA A 118 -9.53 -17.18 -5.24
C ALA A 118 -8.81 -16.23 -4.28
N ALA A 119 -9.49 -15.15 -3.88
CA ALA A 119 -8.98 -14.25 -2.86
C ALA A 119 -9.17 -14.83 -1.47
N ALA A 120 -8.33 -14.40 -0.53
CA ALA A 120 -8.45 -14.75 0.89
C ALA A 120 -8.22 -13.51 1.79
N VAL A 121 -8.49 -13.69 3.08
CA VAL A 121 -8.39 -12.64 4.10
C VAL A 121 -7.61 -13.17 5.28
N ASP A 122 -6.53 -12.48 5.64
CA ASP A 122 -5.78 -12.67 6.87
C ASP A 122 -6.29 -11.71 7.95
N LYS A 123 -6.83 -12.26 9.05
CA LYS A 123 -7.34 -11.48 10.20
C LYS A 123 -6.29 -11.23 11.29
N GLU A 124 -5.23 -12.03 11.29
CA GLU A 124 -4.09 -11.83 12.18
C GLU A 124 -3.04 -10.97 11.46
N VAL A 125 -3.24 -9.67 11.45
CA VAL A 125 -2.38 -8.74 10.71
C VAL A 125 -1.06 -8.51 11.43
N SER A 126 0.02 -8.55 10.67
CA SER A 126 1.35 -8.09 11.08
C SER A 126 2.05 -7.44 9.90
N SER A 127 3.02 -6.58 10.20
CA SER A 127 3.85 -5.90 9.19
C SER A 127 4.62 -6.88 8.32
N SER A 128 5.06 -8.01 8.87
CA SER A 128 5.70 -9.09 8.13
C SER A 128 4.75 -9.82 7.16
N LYS A 129 3.49 -10.06 7.55
CA LYS A 129 2.48 -10.62 6.64
C LYS A 129 2.11 -9.63 5.53
N LEU A 130 1.99 -8.35 5.86
CA LEU A 130 1.79 -7.31 4.85
C LEU A 130 2.95 -7.31 3.85
N ALA A 131 4.19 -7.27 4.32
CA ALA A 131 5.38 -7.32 3.48
C ALA A 131 5.40 -8.57 2.57
N TYR A 132 5.08 -9.75 3.12
CA TYR A 132 5.00 -11.00 2.38
C TYR A 132 4.01 -10.91 1.20
N TRP A 133 2.79 -10.42 1.44
CA TRP A 133 1.79 -10.29 0.38
C TRP A 133 2.15 -9.24 -0.66
N LEU A 134 2.75 -8.12 -0.23
CA LEU A 134 3.23 -7.07 -1.13
C LEU A 134 4.39 -7.57 -2.01
N GLU A 135 5.32 -8.36 -1.47
CA GLU A 135 6.40 -8.98 -2.24
C GLU A 135 5.84 -9.96 -3.28
N GLY A 136 4.88 -10.81 -2.88
CA GLY A 136 4.20 -11.73 -3.79
C GLY A 136 3.43 -11.02 -4.91
N LEU A 137 2.91 -9.81 -4.66
CA LEU A 137 2.19 -9.01 -5.65
C LEU A 137 3.10 -8.48 -6.77
N VAL A 138 4.35 -8.10 -6.44
CA VAL A 138 5.31 -7.53 -7.40
C VAL A 138 6.25 -8.57 -8.02
N SER A 139 6.38 -9.74 -7.40
CA SER A 139 7.30 -10.76 -7.88
C SER A 139 6.93 -11.22 -9.30
N LYS A 140 7.94 -11.25 -10.18
CA LYS A 140 7.81 -11.86 -11.50
C LYS A 140 7.70 -13.38 -11.29
N ALA A 141 6.50 -13.91 -11.52
CA ALA A 141 6.33 -15.32 -11.86
C ALA A 141 7.21 -15.68 -13.07
#